data_AF-A0A5M3N7N6-F1
#
_entry.id   AF-A0A5M3N7N6-F1
#
_cell.length_a   1.000
_cell.length_b   1.000
_cell.length_c   1.000
_cell.angle_alpha   90.00
_cell.angle_beta   90.00
_cell.angle_gamma   90.00
#
_symmetry.space_group_name_H-M   'P 1'
#
loop_
_entity.id
_entity.type
_entity.pdbx_description
1 polymer ?
#
loop_
_entity_poly.entity_id
_entity_poly.type
_entity_poly.pdbx_seq_one_letter_code
_entity_poly.pdbx_strand_id
1 'polypeptide(L)'
;MADSFDLEELVHLEQTFYDSGHADGFAHGRVHGLIEGRALGREKGFEMWEELGFYEGFARTWQAVYAKRGQEDDRVVHHTKHLLALIAQFPTVNPKTAAAATAGGDSEGLDIEKLQRQIRSRYKALCASLGVKPTLRAASST
;
A
#
# COMPACT_ATOMS: atom_id res chain seq x y z
N MET A 1 -57.51 -30.54 -9.72
CA MET A 1 -57.46 -29.17 -10.28
C MET A 1 -56.09 -29.03 -10.88
N ALA A 2 -56.00 -28.99 -12.21
CA ALA A 2 -54.73 -28.76 -12.88
C ALA A 2 -54.32 -27.32 -12.56
N ASP A 3 -53.14 -27.14 -11.96
CA ASP A 3 -52.50 -25.83 -11.88
C ASP A 3 -52.49 -25.25 -13.30
N SER A 4 -53.14 -24.10 -13.49
CA SER A 4 -53.13 -23.39 -14.76
C SER A 4 -51.71 -22.89 -14.98
N PHE A 5 -50.94 -23.65 -15.75
CA PHE A 5 -49.61 -23.27 -16.19
C PHE A 5 -49.69 -21.96 -16.98
N ASP A 6 -49.12 -20.90 -16.44
CA ASP A 6 -49.12 -19.58 -17.04
C ASP A 6 -47.98 -19.47 -18.07
N LEU A 7 -48.34 -19.55 -19.35
CA LEU A 7 -47.40 -19.45 -20.47
C LEU A 7 -46.77 -18.06 -20.61
N GLU A 8 -47.33 -17.03 -19.96
CA GLU A 8 -46.76 -15.68 -19.97
C GLU A 8 -45.47 -15.60 -19.14
N GLU A 9 -45.32 -16.43 -18.11
CA GLU A 9 -44.09 -16.54 -17.31
C GLU A 9 -42.91 -17.07 -18.14
N LEU A 10 -43.18 -17.91 -19.16
CA LEU A 10 -42.14 -18.44 -20.06
C LEU A 10 -41.54 -17.37 -20.97
N VAL A 11 -42.28 -16.30 -21.28
CA VAL A 11 -41.82 -15.22 -22.16
C VAL A 11 -40.69 -14.42 -21.50
N HIS A 12 -40.69 -14.33 -20.17
CA HIS A 12 -39.69 -13.59 -19.39
C HIS A 12 -38.72 -14.50 -18.63
N LEU A 13 -38.74 -15.80 -18.91
CA LEU A 13 -37.97 -16.79 -18.16
C LEU A 13 -36.47 -16.56 -18.25
N GLU A 14 -35.95 -16.29 -19.45
CA GLU A 14 -34.53 -16.00 -19.68
C GLU A 14 -34.09 -14.76 -18.91
N GLN A 15 -34.85 -13.67 -19.02
CA GLN A 15 -34.54 -12.41 -18.34
C GLN A 15 -34.58 -12.59 -16.82
N THR A 16 -35.54 -13.35 -16.30
CA THR A 16 -35.66 -13.63 -14.86
C THR A 16 -34.45 -14.41 -14.33
N PHE A 17 -34.01 -15.46 -15.04
CA PHE A 17 -32.81 -16.20 -14.65
C PHE A 17 -31.53 -15.38 -14.82
N TYR A 18 -31.45 -14.54 -15.85
CA TYR A 18 -30.33 -13.62 -16.04
C TYR A 18 -30.24 -12.63 -14.87
N ASP A 19 -31.33 -11.95 -14.55
CA ASP A 19 -31.37 -10.95 -13.49
C ASP A 19 -31.09 -11.57 -12.12
N SER A 20 -31.66 -12.76 -11.86
CA SER A 20 -31.38 -13.53 -10.64
C SER A 20 -29.91 -13.93 -10.55
N GLY A 21 -29.33 -14.47 -11.63
CA GLY A 21 -27.93 -14.90 -11.66
C GLY A 21 -26.96 -13.72 -11.56
N HIS A 22 -27.28 -12.60 -12.20
CA HIS A 22 -26.51 -11.36 -12.10
C HIS A 22 -26.59 -10.78 -10.69
N ALA A 23 -27.77 -10.70 -10.08
CA ALA A 23 -27.93 -10.19 -8.72
C ALA A 23 -27.15 -11.02 -7.69
N ASP A 24 -27.24 -12.34 -7.78
CA ASP A 24 -26.49 -13.25 -6.89
C ASP A 24 -24.98 -13.16 -7.14
N GLY A 25 -24.56 -13.23 -8.41
CA GLY A 25 -23.16 -13.12 -8.80
C GLY A 25 -22.54 -11.78 -8.39
N PHE A 26 -23.27 -10.67 -8.51
CA PHE A 26 -22.84 -9.36 -8.07
C PHE A 26 -22.75 -9.26 -6.55
N ALA A 27 -23.75 -9.78 -5.82
CA ALA A 27 -23.73 -9.79 -4.36
C ALA A 27 -22.53 -10.60 -3.83
N HIS A 28 -22.29 -11.79 -4.39
CA HIS A 28 -21.15 -12.63 -4.05
C HIS A 28 -19.83 -11.95 -4.42
N GLY A 29 -19.72 -11.46 -5.66
CA GLY A 29 -18.52 -10.79 -6.17
C GLY A 29 -18.13 -9.58 -5.35
N ARG A 30 -19.11 -8.81 -4.85
CA ARG A 30 -18.87 -7.69 -3.94
C ARG A 30 -18.26 -8.13 -2.61
N VAL A 31 -18.77 -9.21 -2.02
CA VAL A 31 -18.22 -9.75 -0.76
C VAL A 31 -16.82 -10.29 -0.96
N HIS A 32 -16.61 -11.08 -2.02
CA HIS A 32 -15.31 -11.68 -2.32
C HIS A 32 -14.26 -10.61 -2.65
N GLY A 33 -14.60 -9.64 -3.50
CA GLY A 33 -13.71 -8.54 -3.85
C GLY A 33 -13.31 -7.68 -2.64
N LEU A 34 -14.20 -7.52 -1.64
CA LEU A 34 -13.86 -6.82 -0.41
C LEU A 34 -12.88 -7.63 0.47
N ILE A 35 -13.05 -8.95 0.55
CA ILE A 35 -12.16 -9.83 1.31
C ILE A 35 -10.78 -9.88 0.66
N GLU A 36 -10.74 -10.14 -0.65
CA GLU A 36 -9.51 -10.22 -1.44
C GLU A 36 -8.78 -8.88 -1.44
N GLY A 37 -9.48 -7.77 -1.67
CA GLY A 37 -8.88 -6.44 -1.64
C GLY A 37 -8.27 -6.09 -0.28
N ARG A 38 -8.87 -6.53 0.83
CA ARG A 38 -8.29 -6.38 2.18
C ARG A 38 -7.07 -7.27 2.39
N ALA A 39 -7.09 -8.51 1.88
CA ALA A 39 -5.95 -9.41 1.97
C ALA A 39 -4.76 -8.85 1.18
N LEU A 40 -4.98 -8.50 -0.09
CA LEU A 40 -3.97 -7.93 -0.98
C LEU A 40 -3.42 -6.60 -0.44
N GLY A 41 -4.28 -5.73 0.09
CA GLY A 41 -3.85 -4.47 0.70
C GLY A 41 -2.93 -4.66 1.91
N ARG A 42 -3.16 -5.69 2.73
CA ARG A 42 -2.27 -6.04 3.86
C ARG A 42 -0.93 -6.57 3.36
N GLU A 43 -0.93 -7.46 2.39
CA GLU A 43 0.28 -8.05 1.81
C GLU A 43 1.16 -6.96 1.17
N LYS A 44 0.59 -6.14 0.28
CA LYS A 44 1.32 -5.04 -0.36
C LYS A 44 1.73 -3.95 0.60
N GLY A 45 0.90 -3.68 1.61
CA GLY A 45 1.27 -2.79 2.71
C GLY A 45 2.49 -3.29 3.48
N PHE A 46 2.55 -4.60 3.76
CA PHE A 46 3.68 -5.21 4.44
C PHE A 46 4.96 -5.18 3.59
N GLU A 47 4.90 -5.61 2.33
CA GLU A 47 6.06 -5.54 1.39
C GLU A 47 6.67 -4.13 1.34
N MET A 48 5.80 -3.12 1.27
CA MET A 48 6.21 -1.71 1.26
C MET A 48 6.85 -1.29 2.58
N TRP A 49 6.22 -1.57 3.72
CA TRP A 49 6.74 -1.17 5.02
C TRP A 49 8.00 -1.95 5.44
N GLU A 50 8.17 -3.18 4.99
CA GLU A 50 9.41 -3.94 5.18
C GLU A 50 10.60 -3.21 4.55
N GLU A 51 10.45 -2.75 3.30
CA GLU A 51 11.47 -2.00 2.59
C GLU A 51 11.80 -0.67 3.31
N LEU A 52 10.76 0.08 3.69
CA LEU A 52 10.92 1.36 4.40
C LEU A 52 11.57 1.18 5.77
N GLY A 53 11.13 0.17 6.53
CA GLY A 53 11.68 -0.14 7.85
C GLY A 53 13.16 -0.54 7.78
N PHE A 54 13.55 -1.27 6.74
CA PHE A 54 14.96 -1.56 6.48
C PHE A 54 15.78 -0.27 6.23
N TYR A 55 15.29 0.63 5.38
CA TYR A 55 15.96 1.91 5.12
C TYR A 55 16.03 2.81 6.35
N GLU A 56 14.96 2.85 7.15
CA GLU A 56 14.90 3.59 8.40
C GLU A 56 15.94 3.06 9.40
N GLY A 57 15.99 1.75 9.61
CA GLY A 57 16.96 1.10 10.48
C GLY A 57 18.40 1.32 10.02
N PHE A 58 18.65 1.23 8.72
CA PHE A 58 19.96 1.53 8.13
C PHE A 58 20.38 2.98 8.39
N ALA A 59 19.51 3.95 8.12
CA ALA A 59 19.79 5.36 8.35
C ALA A 59 20.07 5.68 9.82
N ARG A 60 19.22 5.18 10.73
CA ARG A 60 19.39 5.37 12.18
C ARG A 60 20.68 4.75 12.71
N THR A 61 21.05 3.56 12.21
CA THR A 61 22.29 2.89 12.61
C THR A 61 23.51 3.73 12.24
N TRP A 62 23.58 4.21 10.99
CA TRP A 62 24.70 5.05 10.56
C TRP A 62 24.74 6.40 11.27
N GLN A 63 23.58 7.01 11.53
CA GLN A 63 23.51 8.23 12.33
C GLN A 63 24.09 8.03 13.73
N ALA A 64 23.78 6.91 14.40
CA ALA A 64 24.34 6.57 15.71
C ALA A 64 25.85 6.30 15.66
N VAL A 65 26.34 5.66 14.60
CA VAL A 65 27.78 5.40 14.40
C VAL A 65 28.55 6.72 14.25
N TYR A 66 28.06 7.65 13.43
CA TYR A 66 28.70 8.94 13.21
C TYR A 66 28.65 9.86 14.43
N ALA A 67 27.53 9.84 15.17
CA ALA A 67 27.43 10.55 16.46
C ALA A 67 28.48 10.07 17.46
N LYS A 68 28.70 8.74 17.58
CA LYS A 68 29.75 8.18 18.43
C LYS A 68 31.18 8.54 18.00
N ARG A 69 31.39 8.87 16.72
CA ARG A 69 32.68 9.31 16.19
C ARG A 69 32.91 10.82 16.33
N GLY A 70 31.93 11.58 16.80
CA GLY A 70 31.97 13.03 16.86
C GLY A 70 31.91 13.69 15.47
N GLN A 71 31.38 13.00 14.47
CA GLN A 71 31.30 13.46 13.07
C GLN A 71 29.86 13.85 12.70
N GLU A 72 29.27 14.77 13.47
CA GLU A 72 27.84 15.11 13.35
C GLU A 72 27.51 16.00 12.14
N ASP A 73 28.49 16.74 11.61
CA ASP A 73 28.37 17.60 10.42
C ASP A 73 28.78 16.91 9.12
N ASP A 74 28.92 15.57 9.13
CA ASP A 74 29.28 14.82 7.92
C ASP A 74 28.12 14.82 6.91
N ARG A 75 28.46 14.85 5.61
CA ARG A 75 27.53 14.66 4.49
C ARG A 75 26.63 13.43 4.67
N VAL A 76 27.15 12.35 5.25
CA VAL A 76 26.40 11.14 5.59
C VAL A 76 25.26 11.44 6.58
N VAL A 77 25.52 12.24 7.62
CA VAL A 77 24.50 12.62 8.60
C VAL A 77 23.39 13.44 7.94
N HIS A 78 23.72 14.37 7.04
CA HIS A 78 22.71 15.09 6.26
C HIS A 78 21.85 14.16 5.39
N HIS A 79 22.46 13.18 4.71
CA HIS A 79 21.71 12.21 3.90
C HIS A 79 20.79 11.34 4.75
N THR A 80 21.24 10.87 5.93
CA THR A 80 20.39 10.09 6.85
C THR A 80 19.18 10.90 7.33
N LYS A 81 19.38 12.15 7.76
CA LYS A 81 18.29 13.04 8.18
C LYS A 81 17.25 13.24 7.06
N HIS A 82 17.71 13.47 5.83
CA HIS A 82 16.82 13.65 4.69
C HIS A 82 16.03 12.37 4.34
N LEU A 83 16.68 11.21 4.38
CA LEU A 83 16.03 9.91 4.14
C LEU A 83 14.95 9.65 5.21
N LEU A 84 15.26 9.90 6.49
CA LEU A 84 14.30 9.75 7.58
C LEU A 84 13.12 10.71 7.46
N ALA A 85 13.34 11.95 7.01
CA ALA A 85 12.27 12.92 6.78
C ALA A 85 11.31 12.50 5.64
N LEU A 86 11.80 11.80 4.61
CA LEU A 86 10.94 11.23 3.57
C LEU A 86 10.15 10.01 4.08
N ILE A 87 10.79 9.15 4.87
CA ILE A 87 10.13 7.98 5.46
C ILE A 87 9.03 8.42 6.45
N ALA A 88 9.25 9.51 7.21
CA ALA A 88 8.24 10.03 8.14
C ALA A 88 6.96 10.56 7.45
N GLN A 89 7.00 10.85 6.15
CA GLN A 89 5.82 11.27 5.37
C GLN A 89 4.91 10.10 4.98
N PHE A 90 5.37 8.86 5.16
CA PHE A 90 4.59 7.69 4.81
C PHE A 90 3.40 7.49 5.77
N PRO A 91 2.18 7.29 5.26
CA PRO A 91 0.99 7.17 6.11
C PRO A 91 1.03 5.87 6.91
N THR A 92 0.91 5.98 8.23
CA THR A 92 0.81 4.86 9.17
C THR A 92 -0.64 4.42 9.43
N VAL A 93 -1.60 5.26 9.03
CA VAL A 93 -3.04 5.00 9.14
C VAL A 93 -3.66 5.13 7.75
N ASN A 94 -4.55 4.22 7.39
CA ASN A 94 -5.28 4.30 6.14
C ASN A 94 -6.10 5.60 6.09
N PRO A 95 -5.81 6.52 5.14
CA PRO A 95 -6.49 7.80 5.04
C PRO A 95 -7.99 7.67 4.85
N LYS A 96 -8.46 6.60 4.18
CA LYS A 96 -9.91 6.35 4.02
C LYS A 96 -10.59 5.96 5.32
N THR A 97 -9.88 5.30 6.24
CA THR A 97 -10.40 5.02 7.59
C THR A 97 -10.43 6.30 8.44
N ALA A 98 -9.45 7.20 8.28
CA ALA A 98 -9.39 8.48 8.98
C ALA A 98 -10.41 9.50 8.43
N ALA A 99 -10.56 9.61 7.11
CA ALA A 99 -11.50 10.51 6.44
C ALA A 99 -12.95 9.99 6.45
N ALA A 100 -13.19 8.68 6.60
CA ALA A 100 -14.53 8.16 6.88
C ALA A 100 -15.07 8.61 8.25
N ALA A 101 -14.19 9.02 9.19
CA ALA A 101 -14.58 9.61 10.47
C ALA A 101 -14.91 11.12 10.37
N THR A 102 -14.51 11.80 9.30
CA THR A 102 -14.73 13.24 9.08
C THR A 102 -15.08 13.48 7.61
N ALA A 103 -16.38 13.49 7.33
CA ALA A 103 -17.05 13.74 6.04
C ALA A 103 -16.20 14.27 4.86
N GLY A 104 -16.23 13.53 3.75
CA GLY A 104 -16.41 14.06 2.40
C GLY A 104 -15.39 15.08 1.87
N GLY A 105 -14.11 14.73 1.87
CA GLY A 105 -13.07 15.55 1.20
C GLY A 105 -12.38 14.77 0.09
N ASP A 106 -12.44 15.29 -1.14
CA ASP A 106 -11.59 14.92 -2.27
C ASP A 106 -10.13 15.22 -1.91
N SER A 107 -9.49 14.30 -1.18
CA SER A 107 -8.06 14.40 -0.91
C SER A 107 -7.33 14.04 -2.18
N GLU A 108 -6.66 15.01 -2.82
CA GLU A 108 -5.53 14.74 -3.72
C GLU A 108 -4.62 13.75 -3.00
N GLY A 109 -4.73 12.47 -3.38
CA GLY A 109 -4.13 11.38 -2.63
C GLY A 109 -2.62 11.55 -2.62
N LEU A 110 -2.00 11.36 -1.45
CA LEU A 110 -0.56 11.22 -1.35
C LEU A 110 -0.06 10.23 -2.43
N ASP A 111 0.79 10.70 -3.34
CA ASP A 111 1.40 9.85 -4.37
C ASP A 111 2.47 8.96 -3.73
N ILE A 112 2.00 7.82 -3.22
CA ILE A 112 2.81 6.81 -2.53
C ILE A 112 3.96 6.37 -3.43
N GLU A 113 3.72 6.14 -4.72
CA GLU A 113 4.75 5.65 -5.63
C GLU A 113 5.87 6.67 -5.86
N LYS A 114 5.52 7.96 -6.02
CA LYS A 114 6.51 9.02 -6.14
C LYS A 114 7.35 9.13 -4.87
N LEU A 115 6.72 9.02 -3.70
CA LEU A 115 7.44 9.04 -2.43
C LEU A 115 8.36 7.81 -2.29
N GLN A 116 7.93 6.60 -2.66
CA GLN A 116 8.78 5.40 -2.70
C GLN A 116 10.00 5.60 -3.63
N ARG A 117 9.78 6.13 -4.84
CA ARG A 117 10.86 6.40 -5.80
C ARG A 117 11.88 7.38 -5.22
N GLN A 118 11.42 8.41 -4.52
CA GLN A 118 12.29 9.38 -3.84
C GLN A 118 13.08 8.73 -2.70
N ILE A 119 12.45 7.94 -1.84
CA ILE A 119 13.10 7.21 -0.74
C ILE A 119 14.19 6.27 -1.28
N ARG A 120 13.87 5.44 -2.27
CA ARG A 120 14.84 4.53 -2.91
C ARG A 120 16.03 5.28 -3.50
N SER A 121 15.80 6.42 -4.16
CA SER A 121 16.87 7.27 -4.70
C SER A 121 17.78 7.81 -3.58
N ARG A 122 17.19 8.31 -2.49
CA ARG A 122 17.94 8.84 -1.35
C ARG A 122 18.71 7.76 -0.60
N TYR A 123 18.14 6.57 -0.44
CA TYR A 123 18.86 5.42 0.09
C TYR A 123 20.09 5.07 -0.76
N LYS A 124 19.95 5.01 -2.09
CA LYS A 124 21.09 4.75 -2.99
C LYS A 124 22.17 5.84 -2.86
N ALA A 125 21.78 7.11 -2.74
CA ALA A 125 22.73 8.21 -2.52
C ALA A 125 23.46 8.10 -1.17
N LEU A 126 22.78 7.67 -0.12
CA LEU A 126 23.38 7.39 1.18
C LEU A 126 24.38 6.23 1.09
N CYS A 127 24.01 5.12 0.44
CA CYS A 127 24.91 3.99 0.20
C CYS A 127 26.18 4.40 -0.56
N ALA A 128 26.04 5.22 -1.61
CA ALA A 128 27.17 5.76 -2.37
C ALA A 128 28.09 6.62 -1.49
N SER A 129 27.52 7.41 -0.58
CA SER A 129 28.29 8.25 0.36
C SER A 129 29.03 7.43 1.42
N LEU A 130 28.50 6.25 1.76
CA LEU A 130 29.10 5.29 2.69
C LEU A 130 30.08 4.30 2.02
N GLY A 131 30.14 4.27 0.69
CA GLY A 131 30.92 3.27 -0.06
C GLY A 131 30.36 1.85 0.04
N VAL A 132 29.08 1.69 0.36
CA VAL A 132 28.43 0.37 0.53
C VAL A 132 27.54 0.10 -0.68
N LYS A 133 27.50 -1.17 -1.14
CA LYS A 133 26.58 -1.59 -2.20
C LYS A 133 25.13 -1.56 -1.69
N PRO A 134 24.19 -0.89 -2.38
CA PRO A 134 22.78 -0.92 -2.01
C PRO A 134 22.25 -2.35 -2.05
N THR A 135 21.67 -2.80 -0.94
CA THR A 135 20.86 -4.03 -0.90
C THR A 135 19.39 -3.62 -1.00
N LEU A 136 18.66 -4.24 -1.92
CA LEU A 136 17.21 -4.13 -2.00
C LEU A 136 16.67 -5.41 -1.38
N ARG A 137 16.11 -5.32 -0.18
CA ARG A 137 15.43 -6.47 0.46
C ARG A 137 13.97 -6.61 0.06
N ALA A 138 13.44 -5.69 -0.75
CA ALA A 138 12.13 -5.83 -1.33
C ALA A 138 12.14 -7.01 -2.34
N ALA A 139 11.49 -8.11 -1.97
CA ALA A 139 11.22 -9.31 -2.77
C ALA A 139 12.44 -10.20 -3.11
N SER A 140 13.07 -10.79 -2.10
CA SER A 140 13.59 -12.16 -2.23
C SER A 140 12.62 -13.15 -1.57
N SER A 141 11.32 -12.98 -1.84
CA SER A 141 10.32 -14.03 -1.67
C SER A 141 10.19 -14.72 -3.03
N THR A 142 10.58 -16.00 -3.04
CA THR A 142 10.46 -17.00 -4.12
C THR A 142 9.29 -16.83 -5.06
#